data_AF-A0A6C0FAW0-F1
#
_entry.id   AF-A0A6C0FAW0-F1
#
_cell.length_a   1.000
_cell.length_b   1.000
_cell.length_c   1.000
_cell.angle_alpha   90.00
_cell.angle_beta   90.00
_cell.angle_gamma   90.00
#
_symmetry.space_group_name_H-M   'P 1'
#
loop_
_entity.id
_entity.type
_entity.pdbx_description
1 polymer ?
#
loop_
_entity_poly.entity_id
_entity_poly.type
_entity_poly.pdbx_seq_one_letter_code
_entity_poly.pdbx_strand_id
1 'polypeptide(L)'
;MNESYEDMTNSVSDKYKLCKNMNCQRFPPDWDPEEDTEENYEEDEWKKCVLCIGYFNDDGIGDILFIEEEPNNQTAECNLCGKTKNIVQMKGTGEYICQNACDETDEESEDDEEINKCDECNIELDRIRDGSTDKNFRCNNCYWEDTEGKYSDNIIKPDYRKNEEEEKEEQQEDRYIICNNCNESIDCWNCNIYCLFKGDSKQPKDEMTICQLCNDDLREEFEEEGYNCDDWDEM
;
A
#
# COMPACT_ATOMS: atom_id res chain seq x y z
N MET A 1 -29.32 58.24 10.27
CA MET A 1 -28.99 57.84 8.88
C MET A 1 -27.90 56.80 9.04
N ASN A 2 -28.26 55.54 8.83
CA ASN A 2 -27.36 54.41 8.91
C ASN A 2 -26.46 54.47 7.68
N GLU A 3 -25.26 55.01 7.85
CA GLU A 3 -24.20 54.82 6.86
C GLU A 3 -23.69 53.40 7.06
N SER A 4 -23.89 52.61 6.01
CA SER A 4 -23.75 51.17 5.94
C SER A 4 -22.34 50.71 6.28
N TYR A 5 -22.24 49.86 7.30
CA TYR A 5 -21.08 49.09 7.75
C TYR A 5 -20.47 48.14 6.69
N GLU A 6 -20.87 48.25 5.42
CA GLU A 6 -20.53 47.31 4.35
C GLU A 6 -19.46 47.82 3.38
N ASP A 7 -18.93 49.04 3.56
CA ASP A 7 -18.00 49.67 2.60
C ASP A 7 -16.52 49.70 3.04
N MET A 8 -16.18 49.04 4.16
CA MET A 8 -14.81 48.98 4.70
C MET A 8 -14.25 47.55 4.85
N THR A 9 -14.95 46.54 4.35
CA THR A 9 -14.54 45.13 4.45
C THR A 9 -13.83 44.60 3.19
N ASN A 10 -13.88 45.34 2.06
CA ASN A 10 -13.34 44.89 0.77
C ASN A 10 -11.97 45.47 0.37
N SER A 11 -11.30 46.25 1.23
CA SER A 11 -9.93 46.75 0.96
C SER A 11 -8.86 46.25 1.94
N VAL A 12 -9.23 45.36 2.87
CA VAL A 12 -8.37 44.88 3.96
C VAL A 12 -7.96 43.41 3.78
N SER A 13 -8.67 42.63 2.97
CA SER A 13 -8.42 41.18 2.78
C SER A 13 -7.10 40.86 2.07
N ASP A 14 -6.54 41.78 1.28
CA ASP A 14 -5.29 41.57 0.54
C ASP A 14 -4.01 41.92 1.33
N LYS A 15 -4.13 42.55 2.51
CA LYS A 15 -2.97 42.97 3.31
C LYS A 15 -2.46 41.93 4.29
N TYR A 16 -3.21 40.86 4.52
CA TYR A 16 -2.89 39.86 5.54
C TYR A 16 -2.77 38.49 4.89
N LYS A 17 -1.60 38.24 4.26
CA LYS A 17 -1.29 36.92 3.71
C LYS A 17 -0.90 35.98 4.85
N LEU A 18 -1.83 35.10 5.22
CA LEU A 18 -1.61 34.00 6.17
C LEU A 18 -1.20 32.73 5.41
N CYS A 19 -0.52 31.81 6.10
CA CYS A 19 -0.23 30.46 5.60
C CYS A 19 -1.55 29.70 5.35
N LYS A 20 -1.66 29.02 4.19
CA LYS A 20 -2.96 28.58 3.66
C LYS A 20 -3.32 27.10 3.86
N ASN A 21 -2.37 26.18 3.98
CA ASN A 21 -2.66 24.75 4.10
C ASN A 21 -2.63 24.22 5.54
N MET A 22 -2.08 24.98 6.49
CA MET A 22 -2.17 24.68 7.93
C MET A 22 -2.71 25.87 8.74
N ASN A 23 -3.63 26.63 8.12
CA ASN A 23 -4.52 27.63 8.73
C ASN A 23 -3.94 28.47 9.88
N CYS A 24 -2.92 29.28 9.60
CA CYS A 24 -2.56 30.33 10.56
C CYS A 24 -3.76 31.25 10.78
N GLN A 25 -4.03 31.58 12.03
CA GLN A 25 -5.08 32.54 12.41
C GLN A 25 -4.46 33.88 12.70
N ARG A 26 -5.16 34.98 12.41
CA ARG A 26 -4.61 36.31 12.71
C ARG A 26 -4.42 36.52 14.20
N PHE A 27 -5.35 36.01 15.00
CA PHE A 27 -5.32 36.00 16.45
C PHE A 27 -5.82 34.64 16.93
N PRO A 28 -5.25 34.09 18.01
CA PRO A 28 -5.78 32.89 18.68
C PRO A 28 -7.24 33.04 19.15
N PRO A 29 -8.00 31.94 19.34
CA PRO A 29 -9.40 31.99 19.77
C PRO A 29 -9.65 32.63 21.14
N ASP A 30 -8.64 32.58 21.99
CA ASP A 30 -8.57 33.07 23.37
C ASP A 30 -7.98 34.49 23.47
N TRP A 31 -7.60 35.11 22.36
CA TRP A 31 -7.05 36.47 22.31
C TRP A 31 -8.02 37.53 22.86
N ASP A 32 -7.60 38.24 23.89
CA ASP A 32 -8.29 39.41 24.44
C ASP A 32 -7.70 40.71 23.88
N PRO A 33 -8.41 41.47 23.02
CA PRO A 33 -7.87 42.70 22.44
C PRO A 33 -7.63 43.84 23.44
N GLU A 34 -8.14 43.75 24.66
CA GLU A 34 -7.92 44.76 25.71
C GLU A 34 -6.69 44.45 26.58
N GLU A 35 -6.34 43.18 26.73
CA GLU A 35 -5.26 42.72 27.62
C GLU A 35 -4.03 42.18 26.84
N ASP A 36 -4.26 41.59 25.66
CA ASP A 36 -3.23 40.93 24.85
C ASP A 36 -2.64 41.84 23.76
N THR A 37 -1.36 41.63 23.54
CA THR A 37 -0.48 42.27 22.56
C THR A 37 0.47 41.22 22.00
N GLU A 38 1.07 41.49 20.84
CA GLU A 38 1.96 40.51 20.20
C GLU A 38 3.21 40.17 21.01
N GLU A 39 3.55 40.99 22.02
CA GLU A 39 4.74 40.85 22.87
C GLU A 39 4.44 40.20 24.22
N ASN A 40 3.19 40.23 24.71
CA ASN A 40 2.82 39.72 26.04
C ASN A 40 1.98 38.44 26.00
N TYR A 41 1.48 38.04 24.83
CA TYR A 41 0.73 36.81 24.67
C TYR A 41 1.68 35.60 24.70
N GLU A 42 1.67 34.86 25.81
CA GLU A 42 2.47 33.64 26.05
C GLU A 42 1.54 32.48 26.41
N GLU A 43 1.01 31.78 25.41
CA GLU A 43 0.23 30.55 25.59
C GLU A 43 1.06 29.34 25.16
N ASP A 44 0.96 28.24 25.91
CA ASP A 44 1.75 27.04 25.68
C ASP A 44 1.43 26.41 24.31
N GLU A 45 0.17 26.50 23.87
CA GLU A 45 -0.34 25.89 22.63
C GLU A 45 -0.28 26.83 21.41
N TRP A 46 -0.48 28.13 21.54
CA TRP A 46 -0.48 29.06 20.40
C TRP A 46 0.83 29.81 20.26
N LYS A 47 1.48 29.66 19.09
CA LYS A 47 2.77 30.29 18.79
C LYS A 47 2.65 31.26 17.62
N LYS A 48 3.46 32.32 17.66
CA LYS A 48 3.55 33.30 16.58
C LYS A 48 4.28 32.70 15.38
N CYS A 49 3.67 32.78 14.20
CA CYS A 49 4.29 32.38 12.95
C CYS A 49 5.40 33.36 12.56
N VAL A 50 6.57 32.86 12.17
CA VAL A 50 7.64 33.71 11.62
C VAL A 50 7.46 34.00 10.12
N LEU A 51 6.63 33.21 9.44
CA LEU A 51 6.39 33.31 7.99
C LEU A 51 5.27 34.30 7.64
N CYS A 52 4.31 34.48 8.54
CA CYS A 52 3.19 35.38 8.36
C CYS A 52 2.85 36.09 9.67
N ILE A 53 1.98 37.09 9.60
CA ILE A 53 1.57 37.87 10.79
C ILE A 53 0.63 37.12 11.76
N GLY A 54 0.36 35.84 11.50
CA GLY A 54 -0.60 35.05 12.27
C GLY A 54 0.06 34.19 13.34
N TYR A 55 -0.79 33.39 13.98
CA TYR A 55 -0.47 32.42 15.01
C TYR A 55 -0.90 31.03 14.55
N PHE A 56 -0.18 30.02 14.99
CA PHE A 56 -0.49 28.61 14.75
C PHE A 56 -0.60 27.88 16.08
N ASN A 57 -1.36 26.79 16.09
CA ASN A 57 -1.44 25.88 17.23
C ASN A 57 -0.32 24.85 17.10
N ASP A 58 0.49 24.70 18.14
CA ASP A 58 1.55 23.70 18.27
C ASP A 58 0.98 22.36 18.73
N ASP A 59 0.17 21.76 17.84
CA ASP A 59 -0.36 20.40 17.95
C ASP A 59 0.50 19.37 17.20
N GLY A 60 1.72 19.78 16.83
CA GLY A 60 2.67 19.02 16.00
C GLY A 60 2.47 19.18 14.49
N ILE A 61 1.23 19.26 13.99
CA ILE A 61 0.96 19.44 12.54
C ILE A 61 0.86 20.94 12.19
N GLY A 62 0.26 21.73 13.08
CA GLY A 62 0.07 23.18 12.90
C GLY A 62 1.38 23.95 12.76
N ASP A 63 2.48 23.40 13.25
CA ASP A 63 3.85 23.91 13.16
C ASP A 63 4.45 23.87 11.75
N ILE A 64 3.86 23.07 10.88
CA ILE A 64 4.45 22.70 9.60
C ILE A 64 3.74 23.45 8.47
N LEU A 65 4.51 23.97 7.52
CA LEU A 65 4.02 24.50 6.24
C LEU A 65 4.47 23.57 5.10
N PHE A 66 3.52 22.92 4.43
CA PHE A 66 3.82 22.13 3.23
C PHE A 66 3.98 23.08 2.04
N ILE A 67 5.22 23.35 1.65
CA ILE A 67 5.52 24.37 0.65
C ILE A 67 5.29 23.88 -0.78
N GLU A 68 5.40 22.56 -1.02
CA GLU A 68 5.23 21.94 -2.33
C GLU A 68 3.75 21.76 -2.72
N GLU A 69 2.84 21.75 -1.76
CA GLU A 69 1.42 21.57 -1.99
C GLU A 69 0.73 22.87 -2.46
N GLU A 70 -0.41 22.71 -3.15
CA GLU A 70 -1.30 23.84 -3.37
C GLU A 70 -1.79 24.41 -2.03
N PRO A 71 -1.86 25.74 -1.88
CA PRO A 71 -1.69 26.79 -2.90
C PRO A 71 -0.28 27.41 -2.92
N ASN A 72 0.68 26.81 -2.24
CA ASN A 72 2.02 27.37 -2.09
C ASN A 72 2.85 27.10 -3.36
N ASN A 73 2.87 25.85 -3.85
CA ASN A 73 3.57 25.43 -5.08
C ASN A 73 5.03 25.95 -5.16
N GLN A 74 5.75 25.89 -4.05
CA GLN A 74 7.15 26.30 -3.93
C GLN A 74 8.05 25.08 -3.74
N THR A 75 9.33 25.24 -4.10
CA THR A 75 10.36 24.24 -3.83
C THR A 75 11.45 24.86 -2.95
N ALA A 76 12.06 24.06 -2.10
CA ALA A 76 13.16 24.48 -1.24
C ALA A 76 14.15 23.32 -1.04
N GLU A 77 15.27 23.62 -0.39
CA GLU A 77 16.30 22.65 -0.04
C GLU A 77 16.35 22.47 1.48
N CYS A 78 16.44 21.23 1.95
CA CYS A 78 16.57 20.92 3.37
C CYS A 78 17.85 21.53 3.94
N ASN A 79 17.71 22.32 5.01
CA ASN A 79 18.84 22.97 5.68
C ASN A 79 19.83 21.98 6.31
N LEU A 80 19.42 20.73 6.55
CA LEU A 80 20.22 19.71 7.24
C LEU A 80 20.93 18.76 6.27
N CYS A 81 20.24 18.28 5.22
CA CYS A 81 20.76 17.23 4.34
C CYS A 81 20.86 17.63 2.85
N GLY A 82 20.36 18.79 2.44
CA GLY A 82 20.46 19.26 1.05
C GLY A 82 19.45 18.63 0.07
N LYS A 83 18.51 17.80 0.54
CA LYS A 83 17.44 17.26 -0.31
C LYS A 83 16.49 18.35 -0.79
N THR A 84 15.92 18.17 -1.98
CA THR A 84 15.04 19.16 -2.64
C THR A 84 13.60 18.70 -2.84
N LYS A 85 13.26 17.50 -2.37
CA LYS A 85 11.94 16.88 -2.46
C LYS A 85 11.41 16.56 -1.07
N ASN A 86 10.08 16.52 -0.93
CA ASN A 86 9.39 16.26 0.33
C ASN A 86 9.88 17.22 1.42
N ILE A 87 9.90 18.51 1.08
CA ILE A 87 10.41 19.58 1.95
C ILE A 87 9.25 20.34 2.55
N VAL A 88 9.31 20.50 3.86
CA VAL A 88 8.39 21.33 4.63
C VAL A 88 9.14 22.48 5.28
N GLN A 89 8.42 23.55 5.59
CA GLN A 89 8.98 24.70 6.30
C GLN A 89 8.36 24.82 7.69
N MET A 90 9.20 24.92 8.72
CA MET A 90 8.75 25.10 10.10
C MET A 90 8.26 26.53 10.30
N LYS A 91 7.05 26.72 10.82
CA LYS A 91 6.45 28.05 11.04
C LYS A 91 7.02 28.79 12.24
N GLY A 92 7.57 28.07 13.23
CA GLY A 92 8.19 28.67 14.41
C GLY A 92 9.62 29.19 14.16
N THR A 93 10.39 28.53 13.30
CA THR A 93 11.80 28.88 13.03
C THR A 93 12.03 29.41 11.61
N GLY A 94 11.18 29.04 10.66
CA GLY A 94 11.34 29.33 9.24
C GLY A 94 12.28 28.37 8.52
N GLU A 95 12.80 27.36 9.20
CA GLU A 95 13.75 26.39 8.64
C GLU A 95 13.06 25.40 7.68
N TYR A 96 13.77 25.02 6.62
CA TYR A 96 13.33 23.99 5.69
C TYR A 96 13.91 22.64 6.12
N ILE A 97 13.03 21.66 6.30
CA ILE A 97 13.39 20.30 6.73
C ILE A 97 12.66 19.26 5.89
N CYS A 98 13.19 18.05 5.83
CA CYS A 98 12.50 16.92 5.20
C CYS A 98 11.24 16.56 5.99
N GLN A 99 10.13 16.36 5.27
CA GLN A 99 8.85 15.90 5.82
C GLN A 99 8.99 14.58 6.59
N ASN A 100 9.83 13.66 6.10
CA ASN A 100 10.06 12.33 6.67
C ASN A 100 11.35 12.24 7.50
N ALA A 101 11.82 13.35 8.06
CA ALA A 101 13.15 13.48 8.67
C ALA A 101 14.30 13.20 7.68
N CYS A 102 15.53 13.50 8.11
CA CYS A 102 16.73 13.33 7.27
C CYS A 102 17.29 11.91 7.31
N ASP A 103 16.59 10.98 7.97
CA ASP A 103 17.03 9.60 8.21
C ASP A 103 16.47 8.62 7.18
N GLU A 104 15.51 9.04 6.36
CA GLU A 104 15.37 8.43 5.04
C GLU A 104 16.63 8.81 4.29
N THR A 105 17.68 8.00 4.43
CA THR A 105 18.63 7.79 3.33
C THR A 105 17.75 7.67 2.09
N ASP A 106 18.04 8.43 1.04
CA ASP A 106 17.55 7.98 -0.25
C ASP A 106 18.03 6.52 -0.32
N GLU A 107 17.12 5.56 -0.17
CA GLU A 107 17.40 4.15 -0.49
C GLU A 107 17.54 4.00 -2.02
N GLU A 108 18.02 5.05 -2.69
CA GLU A 108 19.07 4.94 -3.68
C GLU A 108 20.41 4.80 -2.93
N SER A 109 20.54 3.77 -2.09
CA SER A 109 21.82 3.09 -2.00
C SER A 109 22.04 2.44 -3.36
N GLU A 110 22.48 3.24 -4.34
CA GLU A 110 23.29 2.77 -5.46
C GLU A 110 24.64 2.26 -4.89
N ASP A 111 24.59 1.27 -4.00
CA ASP A 111 25.55 0.18 -4.15
C ASP A 111 25.06 -0.53 -5.41
N ASP A 112 25.49 0.00 -6.56
CA ASP A 112 25.59 -0.71 -7.83
C ASP A 112 26.57 -1.90 -7.65
N GLU A 113 26.33 -2.79 -6.68
CA GLU A 113 26.83 -4.14 -6.76
C GLU A 113 26.15 -4.74 -7.98
N GLU A 114 26.88 -4.85 -9.08
CA GLU A 114 26.44 -5.46 -10.33
C GLU A 114 25.82 -6.83 -10.02
N ILE A 115 24.50 -6.89 -9.85
CA ILE A 115 23.77 -8.11 -9.50
C ILE A 115 23.88 -9.04 -10.70
N ASN A 116 24.76 -10.04 -10.58
CA ASN A 116 24.96 -11.00 -11.65
C ASN A 116 23.71 -11.89 -11.77
N LYS A 117 23.45 -12.33 -13.00
CA LYS A 117 22.36 -13.26 -13.31
C LYS A 117 22.91 -14.67 -13.40
N CYS A 118 22.06 -15.63 -13.04
CA CYS A 118 22.31 -17.05 -13.22
C CYS A 118 22.59 -17.34 -14.70
N ASP A 119 23.70 -18.00 -14.99
CA ASP A 119 24.08 -18.32 -16.37
C ASP A 119 23.07 -19.18 -17.14
N GLU A 120 22.27 -19.99 -16.43
CA GLU A 120 21.36 -20.95 -17.03
C GLU A 120 19.93 -20.41 -17.19
N CYS A 121 19.37 -19.80 -16.13
CA CYS A 121 17.99 -19.33 -16.14
C CYS A 121 17.84 -17.81 -16.14
N ASN A 122 18.96 -17.06 -16.15
CA ASN A 122 18.99 -15.60 -16.23
C ASN A 122 18.25 -14.87 -15.10
N ILE A 123 17.94 -15.56 -13.99
CA ILE A 123 17.41 -14.91 -12.79
C ILE A 123 18.52 -14.21 -12.02
N GLU A 124 18.20 -13.10 -11.37
CA GLU A 124 19.13 -12.39 -10.49
C GLU A 124 19.58 -13.29 -9.33
N LEU A 125 20.90 -13.37 -9.12
CA LEU A 125 21.50 -14.15 -8.05
C LEU A 125 21.40 -13.39 -6.74
N ASP A 126 21.08 -14.11 -5.67
CA ASP A 126 21.03 -13.59 -4.31
C ASP A 126 22.01 -14.35 -3.43
N ARG A 127 22.84 -13.64 -2.65
CA ARG A 127 23.88 -14.27 -1.84
C ARG A 127 23.33 -15.17 -0.73
N ILE A 128 22.18 -14.85 -0.17
CA ILE A 128 21.55 -15.62 0.92
C ILE A 128 21.00 -16.94 0.37
N ARG A 129 20.37 -16.88 -0.80
CA ARG A 129 19.71 -18.00 -1.46
C ARG A 129 20.67 -18.87 -2.28
N ASP A 130 21.53 -18.25 -3.06
CA ASP A 130 22.41 -18.89 -4.05
C ASP A 130 23.87 -19.01 -3.59
N GLY A 131 24.22 -18.38 -2.46
CA GLY A 131 25.53 -18.47 -1.81
C GLY A 131 26.61 -17.56 -2.42
N SER A 132 26.67 -17.47 -3.76
CA SER A 132 27.55 -16.55 -4.50
C SER A 132 26.76 -15.80 -5.59
N THR A 133 27.12 -14.54 -5.76
CA THR A 133 26.61 -13.63 -6.79
C THR A 133 27.72 -13.25 -7.78
N ASP A 134 28.81 -14.03 -7.86
CA ASP A 134 29.91 -13.76 -8.79
C ASP A 134 29.47 -13.99 -10.26
N LYS A 135 30.19 -13.36 -11.18
CA LYS A 135 29.97 -13.57 -12.63
C LYS A 135 30.21 -15.04 -13.01
N ASN A 136 29.36 -15.57 -13.88
CA ASN A 136 29.33 -16.96 -14.33
C ASN A 136 28.90 -17.99 -13.27
N PHE A 137 28.12 -17.58 -12.26
CA PHE A 137 27.54 -18.49 -11.28
C PHE A 137 26.12 -18.92 -11.66
N ARG A 138 25.72 -20.07 -11.10
CA ARG A 138 24.38 -20.62 -11.26
C ARG A 138 23.60 -20.53 -9.95
N CYS A 139 22.29 -20.33 -10.04
CA CYS A 139 21.41 -20.30 -8.88
C CYS A 139 21.32 -21.67 -8.19
N ASN A 140 20.92 -21.69 -6.92
CA ASN A 140 20.81 -22.90 -6.12
C ASN A 140 19.81 -23.91 -6.72
N ASN A 141 18.65 -23.45 -7.22
CA ASN A 141 17.65 -24.36 -7.81
C ASN A 141 18.14 -25.00 -9.11
N CYS A 142 18.80 -24.27 -10.00
CA CYS A 142 19.48 -24.86 -11.16
C CYS A 142 20.54 -25.88 -10.71
N TYR A 143 21.20 -25.62 -9.56
CA TYR A 143 22.18 -26.57 -9.06
C TYR A 143 21.60 -27.92 -8.68
N TRP A 144 20.54 -27.92 -7.88
CA TRP A 144 19.91 -29.14 -7.40
C TRP A 144 19.13 -29.86 -8.48
N GLU A 145 18.55 -29.14 -9.45
CA GLU A 145 17.84 -29.76 -10.57
C GLU A 145 18.76 -30.66 -11.41
N ASP A 146 19.99 -30.21 -11.71
CA ASP A 146 20.96 -31.03 -12.43
C ASP A 146 21.48 -32.21 -11.61
N THR A 147 21.64 -32.00 -10.30
CA THR A 147 22.31 -32.97 -9.42
C THR A 147 21.36 -34.09 -8.97
N GLU A 148 20.12 -33.73 -8.68
CA GLU A 148 19.14 -34.59 -8.01
C GLU A 148 17.78 -34.62 -8.74
N GLY A 149 17.56 -33.76 -9.73
CA GLY A 149 16.33 -33.68 -10.50
C GLY A 149 15.34 -32.64 -9.97
N LYS A 150 14.31 -32.37 -10.78
CA LYS A 150 13.23 -31.38 -10.51
C LYS A 150 12.45 -31.59 -9.21
N TYR A 151 12.54 -32.77 -8.61
CA TYR A 151 11.80 -33.16 -7.40
C TYR A 151 12.71 -33.33 -6.18
N SER A 152 13.92 -32.77 -6.22
CA SER A 152 14.82 -32.78 -5.07
C SER A 152 14.22 -32.02 -3.88
N ASP A 153 14.43 -32.55 -2.68
CA ASP A 153 14.06 -31.89 -1.42
C ASP A 153 14.89 -30.63 -1.15
N ASN A 154 16.01 -30.44 -1.87
CA ASN A 154 16.91 -29.30 -1.77
C ASN A 154 16.51 -28.12 -2.69
N ILE A 155 15.49 -28.31 -3.54
CA ILE A 155 14.89 -27.23 -4.33
C ILE A 155 14.14 -26.30 -3.38
N ILE A 156 14.48 -25.01 -3.42
CA ILE A 156 13.79 -23.98 -2.65
C ILE A 156 12.40 -23.79 -3.23
N LYS A 157 11.39 -23.86 -2.36
CA LYS A 157 9.96 -23.70 -2.70
C LYS A 157 9.36 -22.47 -1.97
N PRO A 158 8.48 -21.68 -2.60
CA PRO A 158 8.09 -21.77 -4.01
C PRO A 158 9.30 -21.57 -4.95
N ASP A 159 9.23 -22.13 -6.16
CA ASP A 159 10.34 -22.02 -7.11
C ASP A 159 10.46 -20.57 -7.57
N TYR A 160 11.43 -19.87 -6.98
CA TYR A 160 11.66 -18.45 -7.20
C TYR A 160 12.11 -18.11 -8.62
N ARG A 161 12.37 -19.12 -9.48
CA ARG A 161 12.67 -18.94 -10.90
C ARG A 161 11.43 -18.64 -11.73
N LYS A 162 10.23 -18.93 -11.20
CA LYS A 162 8.96 -18.61 -11.86
C LYS A 162 8.85 -17.11 -12.02
N ASN A 163 8.40 -16.67 -13.18
CA ASN A 163 8.13 -15.26 -13.44
C ASN A 163 6.67 -14.92 -13.09
N GLU A 164 6.36 -13.62 -13.03
CA GLU A 164 4.99 -13.17 -12.72
C GLU A 164 3.93 -13.68 -13.71
N GLU A 165 4.31 -14.02 -14.94
CA GLU A 165 3.39 -14.54 -15.96
C GLU A 165 3.00 -15.99 -15.65
N GLU A 166 3.97 -16.83 -15.30
CA GLU A 166 3.76 -18.23 -14.88
C GLU A 166 2.96 -18.30 -13.57
N GLU A 167 3.19 -17.39 -12.62
CA GLU A 167 2.38 -17.30 -11.40
C GLU A 167 0.94 -16.87 -11.68
N LYS A 168 0.72 -15.95 -12.64
CA LYS A 168 -0.62 -15.54 -13.06
C LYS A 168 -1.37 -16.66 -13.78
N GLU A 169 -0.67 -17.48 -14.57
CA GLU A 169 -1.25 -18.65 -15.24
C GLU A 169 -1.65 -19.74 -14.22
N GLU A 170 -0.80 -20.04 -13.23
CA GLU A 170 -1.11 -21.02 -12.17
C GLU A 170 -2.31 -20.56 -11.31
N GLN A 171 -2.36 -19.26 -10.93
CA GLN A 171 -3.52 -18.69 -10.25
C GLN A 171 -4.78 -18.68 -11.12
N GLN A 172 -4.63 -18.56 -12.45
CA GLN A 172 -5.75 -18.66 -13.37
C GLN A 172 -6.24 -20.11 -13.50
N GLU A 173 -5.36 -21.11 -13.49
CA GLU A 173 -5.77 -22.52 -13.43
C GLU A 173 -6.52 -22.85 -12.14
N ASP A 174 -6.04 -22.38 -10.97
CA ASP A 174 -6.72 -22.61 -9.67
C ASP A 174 -8.11 -21.94 -9.58
N ARG A 175 -8.38 -20.94 -10.45
CA ARG A 175 -9.69 -20.29 -10.54
C ARG A 175 -10.72 -21.16 -11.27
N TYR A 176 -10.30 -22.06 -12.14
CA TYR A 176 -11.22 -22.86 -12.96
C TYR A 176 -11.13 -24.34 -12.64
N ILE A 177 -12.24 -24.93 -12.19
CA ILE A 177 -12.35 -26.38 -11.97
C ILE A 177 -13.24 -27.02 -13.05
N ILE A 178 -12.94 -28.26 -13.44
CA ILE A 178 -13.74 -28.98 -14.44
C ILE A 178 -14.87 -29.74 -13.75
N CYS A 179 -16.10 -29.54 -14.20
CA CYS A 179 -17.25 -30.31 -13.75
C CYS A 179 -17.07 -31.80 -14.09
N ASN A 180 -17.11 -32.69 -13.10
CA ASN A 180 -16.98 -34.13 -13.34
C ASN A 180 -18.15 -34.74 -14.12
N ASN A 181 -19.31 -34.08 -14.18
CA ASN A 181 -20.48 -34.57 -14.89
C ASN A 181 -20.52 -34.10 -16.35
N CYS A 182 -20.34 -32.80 -16.61
CA CYS A 182 -20.48 -32.22 -17.95
C CYS A 182 -19.17 -31.81 -18.62
N ASN A 183 -18.03 -31.91 -17.92
CA ASN A 183 -16.70 -31.48 -18.37
C ASN A 183 -16.58 -29.99 -18.75
N GLU A 184 -17.54 -29.16 -18.34
CA GLU A 184 -17.45 -27.71 -18.50
C GLU A 184 -16.51 -27.10 -17.45
N SER A 185 -15.76 -26.07 -17.84
CA SER A 185 -14.92 -25.29 -16.93
C SER A 185 -15.78 -24.36 -16.08
N ILE A 186 -15.66 -24.45 -14.75
CA ILE A 186 -16.41 -23.67 -13.77
C ILE A 186 -15.48 -22.63 -13.16
N ASP A 187 -15.88 -21.35 -13.18
CA ASP A 187 -15.17 -20.27 -12.50
C ASP A 187 -15.49 -20.29 -11.00
N CYS A 188 -14.60 -20.83 -10.18
CA CYS A 188 -14.78 -21.01 -8.74
C CYS A 188 -15.06 -19.70 -7.98
N TRP A 189 -14.73 -18.53 -8.56
CA TRP A 189 -14.97 -17.24 -7.92
C TRP A 189 -16.35 -16.67 -8.21
N ASN A 190 -16.95 -17.06 -9.33
CA ASN A 190 -18.21 -16.50 -9.81
C ASN A 190 -19.34 -17.52 -9.87
N CYS A 191 -19.04 -18.80 -9.72
CA CYS A 191 -20.00 -19.90 -9.79
C CYS A 191 -19.91 -20.78 -8.54
N ASN A 192 -21.07 -21.23 -8.05
CA ASN A 192 -21.12 -22.23 -7.00
C ASN A 192 -20.68 -23.58 -7.55
N ILE A 193 -19.87 -24.28 -6.77
CA ILE A 193 -19.45 -25.66 -7.01
C ILE A 193 -20.06 -26.54 -5.93
N TYR A 194 -20.40 -27.78 -6.27
CA TYR A 194 -20.95 -28.74 -5.33
C TYR A 194 -20.04 -29.96 -5.26
N CYS A 195 -19.54 -30.27 -4.07
CA CYS A 195 -18.74 -31.46 -3.81
C CYS A 195 -19.66 -32.58 -3.35
N LEU A 196 -19.89 -33.56 -4.23
CA LEU A 196 -20.69 -34.74 -3.93
C LEU A 196 -19.79 -35.86 -3.43
N PHE A 197 -20.25 -36.61 -2.43
CA PHE A 197 -19.51 -37.73 -1.88
C PHE A 197 -20.40 -38.94 -1.55
N LYS A 198 -19.79 -40.13 -1.58
CA LYS A 198 -20.41 -41.39 -1.12
C LYS A 198 -19.76 -41.87 0.18
N GLY A 199 -20.57 -42.17 1.18
CA GLY A 199 -20.10 -42.73 2.46
C GLY A 199 -20.01 -41.69 3.57
N ASP A 200 -18.90 -41.65 4.29
CA ASP A 200 -18.68 -40.73 5.41
C ASP A 200 -17.99 -39.46 4.90
N SER A 201 -18.46 -38.27 5.31
CA SER A 201 -17.89 -37.00 4.87
C SER A 201 -16.43 -36.82 5.26
N LYS A 202 -15.94 -37.51 6.29
CA LYS A 202 -14.53 -37.46 6.70
C LYS A 202 -13.62 -38.40 5.92
N GLN A 203 -14.19 -39.44 5.30
CA GLN A 203 -13.48 -40.44 4.50
C GLN A 203 -14.40 -40.93 3.38
N PRO A 204 -14.61 -40.10 2.35
CA PRO A 204 -15.49 -40.47 1.24
C PRO A 204 -14.90 -41.66 0.48
N LYS A 205 -15.76 -42.58 0.06
CA LYS A 205 -15.39 -43.71 -0.80
C LYS A 205 -15.29 -43.30 -2.26
N ASP A 206 -16.03 -42.26 -2.61
CA ASP A 206 -16.12 -41.67 -3.94
C ASP A 206 -16.46 -40.20 -3.76
N GLU A 207 -15.86 -39.34 -4.58
CA GLU A 207 -16.00 -37.88 -4.51
C GLU A 207 -16.00 -37.30 -5.93
N MET A 208 -16.88 -36.33 -6.18
CA MET A 208 -16.93 -35.59 -7.43
C MET A 208 -17.28 -34.13 -7.21
N THR A 209 -16.76 -33.25 -8.06
CA THR A 209 -17.11 -31.83 -8.10
C THR A 209 -18.00 -31.56 -9.31
N ILE A 210 -19.18 -31.01 -9.09
CA ILE A 210 -20.11 -30.66 -10.16
C ILE A 210 -20.46 -29.17 -10.17
N CYS A 211 -20.83 -28.66 -11.34
CA CYS A 211 -21.29 -27.28 -11.47
C CYS A 211 -22.70 -27.10 -10.92
N GLN A 212 -23.05 -25.85 -10.61
CA GLN A 212 -24.40 -25.49 -10.17
C GLN A 212 -25.50 -26.00 -11.11
N LEU A 213 -25.32 -25.93 -12.44
CA LEU A 213 -26.34 -26.40 -13.39
C LEU A 213 -26.57 -27.91 -13.26
N CYS A 214 -25.50 -28.71 -13.14
CA CYS A 214 -25.63 -30.15 -12.94
C CYS A 214 -26.25 -30.48 -11.59
N ASN A 215 -25.94 -29.71 -10.56
CA ASN A 215 -26.60 -29.84 -9.26
C ASN A 215 -28.10 -29.56 -9.39
N ASP A 216 -28.47 -28.41 -9.94
CA ASP A 216 -29.86 -27.96 -10.02
C ASP A 216 -30.72 -28.88 -10.90
N ASP A 217 -30.16 -29.42 -11.99
CA ASP A 217 -30.89 -30.28 -12.92
C ASP A 217 -30.92 -31.76 -12.50
N LEU A 218 -29.87 -32.27 -11.84
CA LEU A 218 -29.67 -33.71 -11.62
C LEU A 218 -29.52 -34.09 -10.13
N ARG A 219 -29.75 -33.17 -9.19
CA ARG A 219 -29.66 -33.46 -7.74
C ARG A 219 -30.43 -34.71 -7.34
N GLU A 220 -31.69 -34.84 -7.75
CA GLU A 220 -32.53 -36.00 -7.40
C GLU A 220 -31.92 -37.31 -7.90
N GLU A 221 -31.34 -37.31 -9.11
CA GLU A 221 -30.67 -38.48 -9.68
C GLU A 221 -29.40 -38.85 -8.87
N PHE A 222 -28.61 -37.86 -8.46
CA PHE A 222 -27.43 -38.09 -7.63
C PHE A 222 -27.77 -38.59 -6.22
N GLU A 223 -28.84 -38.09 -5.61
CA GLU A 223 -29.37 -38.59 -4.33
C GLU A 223 -29.81 -40.07 -4.47
N GLU A 224 -30.50 -40.42 -5.56
CA GLU A 224 -30.88 -41.81 -5.86
C GLU A 224 -29.68 -42.73 -6.08
N GLU A 225 -28.61 -42.21 -6.69
CA GLU A 225 -27.32 -42.91 -6.85
C GLU A 225 -26.51 -43.03 -5.54
N GLY A 226 -26.98 -42.40 -4.46
CA GLY A 226 -26.41 -42.46 -3.12
C GLY A 226 -25.30 -41.45 -2.84
N TYR A 227 -25.19 -40.39 -3.64
CA TYR A 227 -24.34 -39.24 -3.33
C TYR A 227 -25.01 -38.35 -2.28
N ASN A 228 -24.16 -37.67 -1.51
CA ASN A 228 -24.55 -36.65 -0.54
C ASN A 228 -23.72 -35.41 -0.79
N CYS A 229 -24.20 -34.24 -0.36
CA CYS A 229 -23.48 -32.98 -0.41
C CYS A 229 -23.72 -32.23 0.89
N ASP A 230 -22.68 -31.64 1.48
CA ASP A 230 -22.80 -30.90 2.73
C ASP A 230 -23.74 -29.67 2.59
N ASP A 231 -23.87 -29.13 1.37
CA ASP A 231 -24.73 -27.98 1.05
C ASP A 231 -26.21 -28.35 0.81
N TRP A 232 -26.57 -29.64 0.80
CA TRP A 232 -27.95 -30.09 0.57
C TRP A 232 -28.83 -30.11 1.84
N ASP A 233 -28.20 -30.04 3.01
CA ASP A 233 -28.84 -30.19 4.33
C ASP A 233 -29.48 -28.90 4.90
N GLU A 234 -29.56 -27.80 4.12
CA GLU A 234 -30.22 -26.54 4.53
C GLU A 234 -31.71 -26.43 4.11
N MET A 235 -32.55 -27.42 4.41
CA MET A 235 -34.03 -27.26 4.37
C MET A 235 -34.77 -27.84 5.58
#